data_AF-A0A4Q3ARJ7-F1
#
_entry.id   AF-A0A4Q3ARJ7-F1
#
_cell.length_a   1.000
_cell.length_b   1.000
_cell.length_c   1.000
_cell.angle_alpha   90.00
_cell.angle_beta   90.00
_cell.angle_gamma   90.00
#
_symmetry.space_group_name_H-M   'P 1'
#
loop_
_entity.id
_entity.type
_entity.pdbx_description
1 polymer ?
#
loop_
_entity_poly.entity_id
_entity_poly.type
_entity_poly.pdbx_seq_one_letter_code
_entity_poly.pdbx_strand_id
1 'polypeptide(L)'
;MTRLANTLRRLRTLGRDKSGLALLEFAFTLPLLLTMGLTGAEITNFIITKMRISQIALHLADNAARIGSGSQLQAKTITEADINDLFIGAQLQSGELDLKTNGRVFLSSVELSTVNTANSRIRWQRCYGDKTTRTSTYGTVANSTNITGIGPAGRQVAASASGILMYVEVYYQYKPLIKTALSPDTSMVETASMMVRDRRDTAGGTNGVYQVTGVTASTC
;
A
#
# COMPACT_ATOMS: atom_id res chain seq x y z
N MET A 1 78.84 -4.31 -12.46
CA MET A 1 77.96 -4.30 -13.67
C MET A 1 76.85 -5.36 -13.66
N THR A 2 77.04 -6.52 -13.03
CA THR A 2 76.06 -7.63 -12.97
C THR A 2 74.75 -7.35 -12.21
N ARG A 3 74.75 -6.45 -11.21
CA ARG A 3 73.52 -6.11 -10.46
C ARG A 3 72.49 -5.32 -11.29
N LEU A 4 72.95 -4.38 -12.11
CA LEU A 4 72.10 -3.52 -12.96
C LEU A 4 71.41 -4.30 -14.09
N ALA A 5 72.10 -5.28 -14.68
CA ALA A 5 71.53 -6.17 -15.70
C ALA A 5 70.44 -7.08 -15.13
N ASN A 6 70.60 -7.56 -13.88
CA ASN A 6 69.58 -8.37 -13.20
C ASN A 6 68.35 -7.55 -12.80
N THR A 7 68.49 -6.30 -12.39
CA THR A 7 67.34 -5.41 -12.13
C THR A 7 66.58 -5.08 -13.42
N LEU A 8 67.28 -4.76 -14.51
CA LEU A 8 66.66 -4.53 -15.82
C LEU A 8 65.92 -5.77 -16.34
N ARG A 9 66.48 -6.97 -16.13
CA ARG A 9 65.83 -8.23 -16.50
C ARG A 9 64.59 -8.52 -15.66
N ARG A 10 64.63 -8.24 -14.34
CA ARG A 10 63.47 -8.38 -13.43
C ARG A 10 62.35 -7.38 -13.75
N LEU A 11 62.69 -6.13 -14.10
CA LEU A 11 61.72 -5.13 -14.56
C LEU A 11 61.05 -5.57 -15.87
N ARG A 12 61.81 -6.18 -16.78
CA ARG A 12 61.28 -6.70 -18.05
C ARG A 12 60.41 -7.94 -17.87
N THR A 13 60.64 -8.76 -16.84
CA THR A 13 59.76 -9.88 -16.49
C THR A 13 58.48 -9.42 -15.81
N LEU A 14 58.55 -8.40 -14.94
CA LEU A 14 57.37 -7.76 -14.35
C LEU A 14 56.47 -7.13 -15.42
N GLY A 15 57.04 -6.43 -16.41
CA GLY A 15 56.29 -5.86 -17.53
C GLY A 15 55.71 -6.90 -18.51
N ARG A 16 56.07 -8.19 -18.38
CA ARG A 16 55.52 -9.31 -19.16
C ARG A 16 54.60 -10.20 -18.34
N ASP A 17 54.40 -9.89 -17.06
CA ASP A 17 53.58 -10.69 -16.18
C ASP A 17 52.09 -10.43 -16.45
N LYS A 18 51.37 -11.48 -16.84
CA LYS A 18 49.92 -11.45 -17.14
C LYS A 18 49.09 -12.13 -16.06
N SER A 19 49.73 -12.64 -15.00
CA SER A 19 49.07 -13.43 -13.95
C SER A 19 47.96 -12.66 -13.21
N GLY A 20 48.05 -11.33 -13.14
CA GLY A 20 47.03 -10.46 -12.53
C GLY A 20 45.98 -9.89 -13.47
N LEU A 21 46.03 -10.17 -14.79
CA LEU A 21 45.12 -9.57 -15.76
C LEU A 21 43.65 -9.95 -15.49
N ALA A 22 43.39 -11.23 -15.21
CA ALA A 22 42.05 -11.71 -14.88
C ALA A 22 41.50 -11.09 -13.59
N LEU A 23 42.37 -10.80 -12.61
CA LEU A 23 41.97 -10.13 -11.37
C LEU A 23 41.55 -8.68 -11.63
N LEU A 24 42.25 -7.98 -12.52
CA LEU A 24 41.92 -6.61 -12.93
C LEU A 24 40.64 -6.55 -13.76
N GLU A 25 40.46 -7.47 -14.72
CA GLU A 25 39.24 -7.58 -15.51
C GLU A 25 38.02 -7.86 -14.61
N PHE A 26 38.17 -8.75 -13.62
CA PHE A 26 37.14 -8.96 -12.61
C PHE A 26 36.89 -7.71 -11.77
N ALA A 27 37.94 -7.03 -11.31
CA ALA A 27 37.80 -5.82 -10.50
C ALA A 27 37.07 -4.69 -11.24
N PHE A 28 37.23 -4.56 -12.55
CA PHE A 28 36.51 -3.57 -13.36
C PHE A 28 35.07 -3.99 -13.70
N THR A 29 34.81 -5.29 -13.89
CA THR A 29 33.46 -5.78 -14.23
C THR A 29 32.56 -5.96 -13.00
N LEU A 30 33.13 -6.24 -11.83
CA LEU A 30 32.39 -6.49 -10.60
C LEU A 30 31.48 -5.32 -10.19
N PRO A 31 31.90 -4.04 -10.19
CA PRO A 31 31.01 -2.93 -9.85
C PRO A 31 29.80 -2.82 -10.80
N LEU A 32 29.99 -3.09 -12.09
CA LEU A 32 28.90 -3.08 -13.06
C LEU A 32 27.91 -4.22 -12.81
N LEU A 33 28.43 -5.43 -12.57
CA LEU A 33 27.61 -6.59 -12.27
C LEU A 33 26.83 -6.43 -10.96
N LEU A 34 27.48 -5.91 -9.92
CA LEU A 34 26.85 -5.64 -8.63
C LEU A 34 25.77 -4.57 -8.74
N THR A 35 26.07 -3.42 -9.35
CA THR A 35 25.06 -2.35 -9.50
C THR A 35 23.83 -2.85 -10.26
N MET A 36 24.02 -3.54 -11.38
CA MET A 36 22.90 -4.06 -12.16
C MET A 36 22.10 -5.14 -11.41
N GLY A 37 22.78 -6.08 -10.74
CA GLY A 37 22.12 -7.15 -9.99
C GLY A 37 21.35 -6.65 -8.77
N LEU A 38 21.97 -5.75 -8.00
CA LEU A 38 21.38 -5.17 -6.79
C LEU A 38 20.22 -4.23 -7.13
N THR A 39 20.36 -3.38 -8.15
CA THR A 39 19.25 -2.53 -8.61
C THR A 39 18.10 -3.36 -9.18
N GLY A 40 18.40 -4.41 -9.95
CA GLY A 40 17.37 -5.34 -10.46
C GLY A 40 16.59 -6.03 -9.33
N ALA A 41 17.30 -6.48 -8.29
CA ALA A 41 16.67 -7.06 -7.11
C ALA A 41 15.79 -6.05 -6.35
N GLU A 42 16.28 -4.81 -6.15
CA GLU A 42 15.55 -3.75 -5.48
C GLU A 42 14.26 -3.36 -6.23
N ILE A 43 14.34 -3.18 -7.56
CA ILE A 43 13.18 -2.86 -8.39
C ILE A 43 12.16 -4.00 -8.34
N THR A 44 12.62 -5.25 -8.42
CA THR A 44 11.73 -6.42 -8.35
C THR A 44 11.02 -6.49 -7.00
N ASN A 45 11.74 -6.28 -5.89
CA ASN A 45 11.15 -6.26 -4.55
C ASN A 45 10.14 -5.12 -4.36
N PHE A 46 10.45 -3.94 -4.90
CA PHE A 46 9.55 -2.79 -4.90
C PHE A 46 8.25 -3.09 -5.66
N ILE A 47 8.36 -3.63 -6.87
CA ILE A 47 7.19 -3.97 -7.70
C ILE A 47 6.33 -5.05 -7.02
N ILE A 48 6.95 -6.11 -6.50
CA ILE A 48 6.23 -7.19 -5.81
C ILE A 48 5.49 -6.63 -4.59
N THR A 49 6.16 -5.79 -3.79
CA THR A 49 5.53 -5.17 -2.62
C THR A 49 4.36 -4.29 -3.03
N LYS A 50 4.54 -3.44 -4.04
CA LYS A 50 3.46 -2.60 -4.58
C LYS A 50 2.26 -3.43 -5.05
N MET A 51 2.51 -4.52 -5.79
CA MET A 51 1.46 -5.44 -6.23
C MET A 51 0.71 -6.06 -5.06
N ARG A 52 1.42 -6.53 -4.02
CA ARG A 52 0.80 -7.13 -2.83
C ARG A 52 -0.06 -6.12 -2.06
N ILE A 53 0.42 -4.89 -1.88
CA ILE A 53 -0.35 -3.82 -1.23
C ILE A 53 -1.60 -3.46 -2.04
N SER A 54 -1.47 -3.39 -3.37
CA SER A 54 -2.60 -3.13 -4.28
C SER A 54 -3.66 -4.24 -4.20
N GLN A 55 -3.24 -5.51 -4.15
CA GLN A 55 -4.13 -6.65 -3.93
C GLN A 55 -4.84 -6.58 -2.58
N ILE A 56 -4.13 -6.24 -1.50
CA ILE A 56 -4.75 -6.05 -0.18
C ILE A 56 -5.82 -4.97 -0.23
N ALA A 57 -5.55 -3.83 -0.87
CA ALA A 57 -6.54 -2.76 -1.02
C ALA A 57 -7.78 -3.25 -1.77
N LEU A 58 -7.61 -3.97 -2.88
CA LEU A 58 -8.70 -4.55 -3.68
C LEU A 58 -9.52 -5.58 -2.91
N HIS A 59 -8.87 -6.50 -2.20
CA HIS A 59 -9.54 -7.52 -1.39
C HIS A 59 -10.29 -6.90 -0.21
N LEU A 60 -9.69 -5.90 0.44
CA LEU A 60 -10.35 -5.18 1.52
C LEU A 60 -11.60 -4.44 1.00
N ALA A 61 -11.52 -3.81 -0.18
CA ALA A 61 -12.66 -3.15 -0.80
C ALA A 61 -13.78 -4.14 -1.19
N ASP A 62 -13.46 -5.29 -1.79
CA ASP A 62 -14.46 -6.31 -2.15
C ASP A 62 -15.10 -6.94 -0.91
N ASN A 63 -14.29 -7.31 0.08
CA ASN A 63 -14.80 -7.85 1.34
C ASN A 63 -15.69 -6.80 2.02
N ALA A 64 -15.26 -5.54 2.11
CA ALA A 64 -16.07 -4.44 2.64
C ALA A 64 -17.38 -4.21 1.87
N ALA A 65 -17.40 -4.45 0.56
CA ALA A 65 -18.61 -4.37 -0.24
C ALA A 65 -19.60 -5.52 0.01
N ARG A 66 -19.15 -6.61 0.66
CA ARG A 66 -19.92 -7.85 0.87
C ARG A 66 -20.19 -8.20 2.34
N ILE A 67 -19.49 -7.57 3.30
CA ILE A 67 -19.75 -7.78 4.74
C ILE A 67 -21.17 -7.35 5.14
N GLY A 68 -21.59 -7.79 6.32
CA GLY A 68 -22.85 -7.42 6.94
C GLY A 68 -23.79 -8.60 7.07
N SER A 69 -24.60 -8.55 8.11
CA SER A 69 -25.56 -9.60 8.46
C SER A 69 -26.99 -9.13 8.18
N GLY A 70 -27.87 -10.08 7.84
CA GLY A 70 -29.26 -9.79 7.51
C GLY A 70 -29.84 -10.73 6.45
N SER A 71 -31.14 -10.62 6.21
CA SER A 71 -31.86 -11.34 5.16
C SER A 71 -31.83 -10.57 3.84
N GLN A 72 -31.98 -11.26 2.70
CA GLN A 72 -32.12 -10.63 1.37
C GLN A 72 -33.31 -9.65 1.29
N LEU A 73 -34.33 -9.84 2.14
CA LEU A 73 -35.51 -8.99 2.20
C LEU A 73 -35.31 -7.70 3.01
N GLN A 74 -34.24 -7.62 3.80
CA GLN A 74 -33.95 -6.51 4.71
C GLN A 74 -32.62 -5.84 4.36
N ALA A 75 -32.45 -4.61 4.80
CA ALA A 75 -31.17 -3.92 4.65
C ALA A 75 -30.14 -4.60 5.57
N LYS A 76 -28.99 -5.00 5.04
CA LYS A 76 -27.92 -5.60 5.83
C LYS A 76 -27.33 -4.57 6.79
N THR A 77 -27.17 -4.98 8.03
CA THR A 77 -26.49 -4.18 9.06
C THR A 77 -25.00 -4.53 9.07
N ILE A 78 -24.16 -3.55 9.39
CA ILE A 78 -22.73 -3.74 9.60
C ILE A 78 -22.41 -3.40 11.05
N THR A 79 -21.55 -4.19 11.67
CA THR A 79 -21.07 -3.95 13.03
C THR A 79 -19.60 -3.47 13.05
N GLU A 80 -19.17 -2.87 14.15
CA GLU A 80 -17.73 -2.59 14.37
C GLU A 80 -16.88 -3.87 14.36
N ALA A 81 -17.45 -5.00 14.81
CA ALA A 81 -16.78 -6.30 14.76
C ALA A 81 -16.48 -6.70 13.31
N ASP A 82 -17.48 -6.59 12.41
CA ASP A 82 -17.28 -6.89 10.98
C ASP A 82 -16.15 -6.05 10.37
N ILE A 83 -16.07 -4.75 10.71
CA ILE A 83 -15.03 -3.87 10.19
C ILE A 83 -13.66 -4.20 10.80
N ASN A 84 -13.59 -4.51 12.08
CA ASN A 84 -12.36 -4.94 12.72
C ASN A 84 -11.84 -6.26 12.14
N ASP A 85 -12.74 -7.21 11.84
CA ASP A 85 -12.41 -8.48 11.19
C ASP A 85 -11.82 -8.27 9.79
N LEU A 86 -12.32 -7.29 9.04
CA LEU A 86 -11.72 -6.90 7.77
C LEU A 86 -10.27 -6.42 7.90
N PHE A 87 -9.98 -5.60 8.92
CA PHE A 87 -8.62 -5.11 9.16
C PHE A 87 -7.70 -6.21 9.66
N ILE A 88 -8.18 -7.09 10.53
CA ILE A 88 -7.43 -8.27 10.98
C ILE A 88 -7.15 -9.18 9.78
N GLY A 89 -8.13 -9.42 8.91
CA GLY A 89 -7.96 -10.18 7.67
C GLY A 89 -6.92 -9.56 6.75
N ALA A 90 -6.93 -8.24 6.58
CA ALA A 90 -5.91 -7.53 5.80
C ALA A 90 -4.51 -7.64 6.41
N GLN A 91 -4.40 -7.56 7.75
CA GLN A 91 -3.13 -7.79 8.45
C GLN A 91 -2.60 -9.21 8.21
N LEU A 92 -3.45 -10.23 8.36
CA LEU A 92 -3.09 -11.63 8.12
C LEU A 92 -2.65 -11.85 6.66
N GLN A 93 -3.37 -11.26 5.70
CA GLN A 93 -3.01 -11.32 4.28
C GLN A 93 -1.67 -10.63 3.97
N SER A 94 -1.33 -9.57 4.71
CA SER A 94 -0.06 -8.86 4.54
C SER A 94 1.15 -9.72 4.90
N GLY A 95 0.99 -10.71 5.79
CA GLY A 95 2.07 -11.59 6.23
C GLY A 95 3.30 -10.80 6.70
N GLU A 96 4.45 -11.11 6.11
CA GLU A 96 5.74 -10.47 6.44
C GLU A 96 5.80 -8.96 6.15
N LEU A 97 4.89 -8.41 5.34
CA LEU A 97 4.82 -6.97 5.13
C LEU A 97 4.43 -6.22 6.40
N ASP A 98 3.70 -6.89 7.30
CA ASP A 98 3.21 -6.38 8.59
C ASP A 98 2.56 -5.00 8.43
N LEU A 99 1.34 -5.02 7.88
CA LEU A 99 0.55 -3.84 7.54
C LEU A 99 0.24 -2.98 8.76
N LYS A 100 0.08 -3.58 9.93
CA LYS A 100 -0.19 -2.89 11.19
C LYS A 100 0.99 -1.98 11.53
N THR A 101 2.21 -2.49 11.59
CA THR A 101 3.35 -1.68 12.00
C THR A 101 3.88 -0.78 10.88
N ASN A 102 3.83 -1.25 9.63
CA ASN A 102 4.46 -0.56 8.50
C ASN A 102 3.48 0.26 7.65
N GLY A 103 2.18 0.16 7.89
CA GLY A 103 1.16 0.82 7.08
C GLY A 103 0.09 1.56 7.88
N ARG A 104 -0.83 2.15 7.12
CA ARG A 104 -2.09 2.75 7.59
C ARG A 104 -3.15 2.49 6.55
N VAL A 105 -4.24 1.87 6.95
CA VAL A 105 -5.38 1.59 6.10
C VAL A 105 -6.50 2.54 6.46
N PHE A 106 -7.18 3.10 5.47
CA PHE A 106 -8.43 3.83 5.63
C PHE A 106 -9.52 3.11 4.85
N LEU A 107 -10.62 2.80 5.53
CA LEU A 107 -11.84 2.27 4.94
C LEU A 107 -12.93 3.33 5.08
N SER A 108 -13.40 3.83 3.96
CA SER A 108 -14.42 4.88 3.86
C SER A 108 -15.68 4.32 3.21
N SER A 109 -16.83 4.61 3.80
CA SER A 109 -18.13 4.42 3.15
C SER A 109 -18.57 5.73 2.51
N VAL A 110 -18.76 5.69 1.19
CA VAL A 110 -19.09 6.85 0.37
C VAL A 110 -20.48 6.66 -0.23
N GLU A 111 -21.30 7.70 -0.14
CA GLU A 111 -22.66 7.72 -0.67
C GLU A 111 -22.98 9.10 -1.23
N LEU A 112 -24.19 9.31 -1.76
CA LEU A 112 -24.61 10.64 -2.18
C LEU A 112 -24.68 11.64 -1.02
N SER A 113 -24.31 12.88 -1.30
CA SER A 113 -24.42 13.98 -0.36
C SER A 113 -25.88 14.36 -0.12
N THR A 114 -26.19 14.67 1.14
CA THR A 114 -27.48 15.25 1.52
C THR A 114 -27.61 16.73 1.14
N VAL A 115 -26.51 17.38 0.73
CA VAL A 115 -26.48 18.79 0.29
C VAL A 115 -26.76 18.89 -1.20
N ASN A 116 -26.07 18.08 -2.00
CA ASN A 116 -26.30 17.97 -3.44
C ASN A 116 -26.21 16.51 -3.87
N THR A 117 -27.33 15.96 -4.34
CA THR A 117 -27.43 14.56 -4.79
C THR A 117 -26.60 14.22 -6.04
N ALA A 118 -26.01 15.22 -6.73
CA ALA A 118 -25.02 14.99 -7.78
C ALA A 118 -23.61 14.74 -7.24
N ASN A 119 -23.37 15.03 -5.96
CA ASN A 119 -22.09 14.89 -5.29
C ASN A 119 -22.13 13.74 -4.28
N SER A 120 -20.95 13.28 -3.88
CA SER A 120 -20.73 12.25 -2.89
C SER A 120 -20.35 12.85 -1.52
N ARG A 121 -20.51 12.05 -0.46
CA ARG A 121 -19.99 12.31 0.88
C ARG A 121 -19.40 11.05 1.51
N ILE A 122 -18.43 11.22 2.40
CA ILE A 122 -17.97 10.14 3.28
C ILE A 122 -18.91 10.07 4.47
N ARG A 123 -19.71 9.01 4.58
CA ARG A 123 -20.65 8.82 5.70
C ARG A 123 -19.93 8.40 6.98
N TRP A 124 -19.01 7.46 6.86
CA TRP A 124 -18.18 7.00 7.96
C TRP A 124 -16.82 6.57 7.45
N GLN A 125 -15.83 6.61 8.34
CA GLN A 125 -14.47 6.19 8.06
C GLN A 125 -13.91 5.43 9.26
N ARG A 126 -13.14 4.37 8.99
CA ARG A 126 -12.39 3.60 9.98
C ARG A 126 -10.96 3.43 9.49
N CYS A 127 -10.02 3.26 10.41
CA CYS A 127 -8.63 3.04 10.06
C CYS A 127 -7.96 1.92 10.82
N TYR A 128 -6.84 1.45 10.31
CA TYR A 128 -6.02 0.47 10.97
C TYR A 128 -4.53 0.72 10.73
N GLY A 129 -3.69 0.39 11.70
CA GLY A 129 -2.23 0.49 11.61
C GLY A 129 -1.61 1.62 12.43
N ASP A 130 -0.34 1.47 12.74
CA ASP A 130 0.43 2.24 13.72
C ASP A 130 1.03 3.52 13.12
N LYS A 131 0.95 3.71 11.79
CA LYS A 131 1.37 4.96 11.12
C LYS A 131 0.32 6.07 11.27
N THR A 132 -0.01 6.42 12.51
CA THR A 132 -1.06 7.37 12.90
C THR A 132 -0.81 8.81 12.47
N THR A 133 0.43 9.18 12.15
CA THR A 133 0.77 10.50 11.59
C THR A 133 0.26 10.68 10.16
N ARG A 134 -0.11 9.59 9.48
CA ARG A 134 -0.77 9.65 8.17
C ARG A 134 -2.26 9.88 8.34
N THR A 135 -2.78 10.84 7.60
CA THR A 135 -4.21 11.09 7.40
C THR A 135 -4.64 10.63 6.01
N SER A 136 -5.93 10.39 5.80
CA SER A 136 -6.44 10.01 4.48
C SER A 136 -6.24 11.15 3.48
N THR A 137 -5.68 10.82 2.32
CA THR A 137 -5.39 11.78 1.25
C THR A 137 -6.67 12.33 0.63
N TYR A 138 -7.74 11.54 0.63
CA TYR A 138 -9.00 11.86 -0.05
C TYR A 138 -10.09 12.41 0.87
N GLY A 139 -9.69 12.81 2.09
CA GLY A 139 -10.54 13.47 3.05
C GLY A 139 -11.08 12.58 4.16
N THR A 140 -11.87 13.21 5.02
CA THR A 140 -12.47 12.67 6.24
C THR A 140 -13.98 12.91 6.23
N VAL A 141 -14.68 12.24 7.15
CA VAL A 141 -16.13 12.44 7.35
C VAL A 141 -16.50 13.93 7.51
N ALA A 142 -15.65 14.72 8.18
CA ALA A 142 -15.92 16.12 8.47
C ALA A 142 -15.75 17.06 7.27
N ASN A 143 -14.78 16.79 6.39
CA ASN A 143 -14.46 17.70 5.26
C ASN A 143 -15.03 17.23 3.91
N SER A 144 -15.43 15.96 3.81
CA SER A 144 -15.89 15.35 2.56
C SER A 144 -17.40 15.17 2.57
N THR A 145 -18.13 16.26 2.78
CA THR A 145 -19.60 16.26 2.86
C THR A 145 -20.29 16.53 1.52
N ASN A 146 -19.57 17.08 0.54
CA ASN A 146 -20.10 17.48 -0.77
C ASN A 146 -19.00 17.49 -1.85
N ILE A 147 -18.44 16.31 -2.17
CA ILE A 147 -17.33 16.14 -3.13
C ILE A 147 -17.83 15.55 -4.45
N THR A 148 -17.25 15.92 -5.59
CA THR A 148 -17.66 15.41 -6.91
C THR A 148 -17.30 13.92 -7.11
N GLY A 149 -16.29 13.43 -6.39
CA GLY A 149 -15.87 12.04 -6.40
C GLY A 149 -14.65 11.83 -5.49
N ILE A 150 -14.38 10.58 -5.16
CA ILE A 150 -13.25 10.18 -4.31
C ILE A 150 -12.17 9.49 -5.14
N GLY A 151 -10.90 9.79 -4.86
CA GLY A 151 -9.75 9.15 -5.48
C GLY A 151 -8.85 10.08 -6.30
N PRO A 152 -7.83 9.51 -6.98
CA PRO A 152 -6.84 10.28 -7.71
C PRO A 152 -7.47 11.17 -8.78
N ALA A 153 -6.87 12.35 -9.00
CA ALA A 153 -7.31 13.26 -10.07
C ALA A 153 -7.37 12.54 -11.43
N GLY A 154 -8.47 12.74 -12.16
CA GLY A 154 -8.73 12.07 -13.44
C GLY A 154 -9.19 10.60 -13.35
N ARG A 155 -9.24 10.02 -12.14
CA ARG A 155 -9.72 8.64 -11.88
C ARG A 155 -10.62 8.58 -10.65
N GLN A 156 -11.40 9.64 -10.43
CA GLN A 156 -12.32 9.73 -9.31
C GLN A 156 -13.53 8.85 -9.54
N VAL A 157 -14.01 8.24 -8.47
CA VAL A 157 -15.25 7.44 -8.46
C VAL A 157 -16.28 8.18 -7.63
N ALA A 158 -17.50 8.26 -8.14
CA ALA A 158 -18.65 8.84 -7.42
C ALA A 158 -19.59 7.72 -6.95
N ALA A 159 -20.30 7.96 -5.85
CA ALA A 159 -21.38 7.10 -5.44
C ALA A 159 -22.54 7.15 -6.45
N SER A 160 -23.25 6.04 -6.63
CA SER A 160 -24.44 6.00 -7.49
C SER A 160 -25.70 6.40 -6.72
N ALA A 161 -26.77 6.74 -7.46
CA ALA A 161 -28.02 7.30 -6.91
C ALA A 161 -28.67 6.48 -5.77
N SER A 162 -28.42 5.17 -5.75
CA SER A 162 -28.97 4.25 -4.75
C SER A 162 -27.91 3.31 -4.16
N GLY A 163 -26.63 3.61 -4.38
CA GLY A 163 -25.52 2.72 -4.06
C GLY A 163 -24.52 3.34 -3.10
N ILE A 164 -23.90 2.46 -2.31
CA ILE A 164 -22.78 2.81 -1.43
C ILE A 164 -21.51 2.33 -2.10
N LEU A 165 -20.49 3.17 -2.09
CA LEU A 165 -19.15 2.87 -2.57
C LEU A 165 -18.25 2.67 -1.35
N MET A 166 -17.65 1.48 -1.25
CA MET A 166 -16.56 1.26 -0.30
C MET A 166 -15.27 1.74 -0.96
N TYR A 167 -14.59 2.67 -0.32
CA TYR A 167 -13.31 3.21 -0.79
C TYR A 167 -12.22 2.88 0.23
N VAL A 168 -11.15 2.27 -0.25
CA VAL A 168 -10.00 1.85 0.55
C VAL A 168 -8.77 2.62 0.09
N GLU A 169 -8.03 3.16 1.05
CA GLU A 169 -6.71 3.74 0.87
C GLU A 169 -5.74 2.98 1.77
N VAL A 170 -4.71 2.36 1.20
CA VAL A 170 -3.65 1.69 1.93
C VAL A 170 -2.36 2.45 1.75
N TYR A 171 -1.91 3.08 2.82
CA TYR A 171 -0.57 3.60 2.96
C TYR A 171 0.38 2.49 3.44
N TYR A 172 1.54 2.37 2.81
CA TYR A 172 2.59 1.47 3.23
C TYR A 172 3.97 2.13 3.16
N GLN A 173 4.75 1.96 4.23
CA GLN A 173 6.14 2.36 4.28
C GLN A 173 7.02 1.22 3.79
N TYR A 174 7.43 1.29 2.53
CA TYR A 174 8.31 0.33 1.89
C TYR A 174 9.68 0.26 2.56
N LYS A 175 10.17 -0.96 2.74
CA LYS A 175 11.49 -1.28 3.29
C LYS A 175 12.38 -1.77 2.15
N PRO A 176 13.32 -0.93 1.65
CA PRO A 176 14.23 -1.36 0.60
C PRO A 176 15.18 -2.44 1.11
N LEU A 177 15.59 -3.33 0.22
CA LEU A 177 16.65 -4.31 0.49
C LEU A 177 17.99 -3.59 0.61
N ILE A 178 18.18 -2.52 -0.18
CA ILE A 178 19.43 -1.79 -0.27
C ILE A 178 19.17 -0.28 -0.24
N LYS A 179 19.56 0.37 0.84
CA LYS A 179 19.44 1.83 0.98
C LYS A 179 20.56 2.52 0.19
N THR A 180 20.25 2.94 -1.02
CA THR A 180 21.14 3.75 -1.87
C THR A 180 20.41 4.98 -2.36
N ALA A 181 21.14 5.94 -2.95
CA ALA A 181 20.55 7.11 -3.61
C ALA A 181 19.61 6.76 -4.79
N LEU A 182 19.68 5.52 -5.30
CA LEU A 182 18.84 5.01 -6.37
C LEU A 182 17.56 4.30 -5.86
N SER A 183 17.37 4.22 -4.54
CA SER A 183 16.17 3.62 -3.96
C SER A 183 14.94 4.42 -4.37
N PRO A 184 13.84 3.77 -4.80
CA PRO A 184 12.58 4.42 -5.06
C PRO A 184 12.01 5.05 -3.78
N ASP A 185 10.99 5.90 -3.95
CA ASP A 185 10.24 6.47 -2.83
C ASP A 185 9.79 5.34 -1.89
N THR A 186 10.08 5.55 -0.62
CA THR A 186 9.77 4.59 0.44
C THR A 186 8.29 4.63 0.84
N SER A 187 7.51 5.55 0.28
CA SER A 187 6.08 5.64 0.52
C SER A 187 5.28 5.07 -0.65
N MET A 188 4.33 4.19 -0.33
CA MET A 188 3.39 3.61 -1.29
C MET A 188 1.97 3.93 -0.84
N VAL A 189 1.14 4.41 -1.76
CA VAL A 189 -0.29 4.60 -1.54
C VAL A 189 -1.03 3.85 -2.64
N GLU A 190 -1.78 2.83 -2.24
CA GLU A 190 -2.64 2.08 -3.15
C GLU A 190 -4.10 2.31 -2.77
N THR A 191 -4.95 2.43 -3.78
CA THR A 191 -6.37 2.75 -3.58
C THR A 191 -7.22 1.77 -4.35
N ALA A 192 -8.33 1.36 -3.76
CA ALA A 192 -9.32 0.50 -4.40
C ALA A 192 -10.72 0.94 -4.02
N SER A 193 -11.67 0.70 -4.91
CA SER A 193 -13.06 1.02 -4.64
C SER A 193 -13.99 -0.04 -5.21
N MET A 194 -15.01 -0.42 -4.43
CA MET A 194 -16.00 -1.41 -4.82
C MET A 194 -17.40 -0.92 -4.45
N MET A 195 -18.34 -1.04 -5.38
CA MET A 195 -19.75 -0.80 -5.08
C MET A 195 -20.28 -1.91 -4.20
N VAL A 196 -21.00 -1.53 -3.15
CA VAL A 196 -21.73 -2.47 -2.31
C VAL A 196 -22.79 -3.17 -3.15
N ARG A 197 -22.86 -4.50 -3.04
CA ARG A 197 -23.75 -5.33 -3.85
C ARG A 197 -25.15 -5.50 -3.25
N ASP A 198 -25.24 -5.51 -1.92
CA ASP A 198 -26.50 -5.67 -1.19
C ASP A 198 -26.99 -4.33 -0.61
N ARG A 199 -28.30 -4.19 -0.39
CA ARG A 199 -28.84 -3.02 0.30
C ARG A 199 -28.32 -2.98 1.74
N ARG A 200 -27.75 -1.84 2.17
CA ARG A 200 -27.26 -1.64 3.54
C ARG A 200 -28.20 -0.76 4.34
N ASP A 201 -28.26 -1.02 5.66
CA ASP A 201 -28.91 -0.12 6.59
C ASP A 201 -27.98 1.06 6.87
N THR A 202 -28.42 2.24 6.45
CA THR A 202 -27.69 3.50 6.65
C THR A 202 -28.35 4.40 7.70
N ALA A 203 -29.49 3.97 8.26
CA ALA A 203 -30.28 4.76 9.21
C ALA A 203 -30.02 4.33 10.66
N GLY A 204 -29.81 3.04 10.91
CA GLY A 204 -29.54 2.52 12.25
C GLY A 204 -28.10 2.73 12.73
N GLY A 205 -27.87 2.47 14.02
CA GLY A 205 -26.56 2.60 14.65
C GLY A 205 -25.97 4.01 14.58
N THR A 206 -24.64 4.11 14.59
CA THR A 206 -23.91 5.36 14.39
C THR A 206 -23.55 5.48 12.91
N ASN A 207 -24.38 6.19 12.15
CA ASN A 207 -24.24 6.36 10.69
C ASN A 207 -24.24 5.03 9.91
N GLY A 208 -25.09 4.07 10.27
CA GLY A 208 -25.17 2.75 9.60
C GLY A 208 -24.19 1.69 10.13
N VAL A 209 -23.46 2.00 11.21
CA VAL A 209 -22.54 1.05 11.87
C VAL A 209 -23.01 0.79 13.30
N TYR A 210 -23.24 -0.48 13.61
CA TYR A 210 -23.75 -0.94 14.90
C TYR A 210 -22.60 -1.28 15.85
N GLN A 211 -22.72 -0.82 17.09
CA GLN A 211 -21.75 -1.16 18.14
C GLN A 211 -22.03 -2.57 18.66
N VAL A 212 -20.95 -3.28 19.01
CA VAL A 212 -21.01 -4.60 19.65
C VAL A 212 -20.38 -4.47 21.04
N THR A 213 -21.06 -4.99 22.06
CA THR A 213 -20.57 -4.93 23.44
C THR A 213 -19.18 -5.57 23.54
N GLY A 214 -18.21 -4.81 24.07
CA GLY A 214 -16.82 -5.27 24.23
C GLY A 214 -15.94 -5.10 22.98
N VAL A 215 -16.46 -4.50 21.90
CA VAL A 215 -15.70 -4.21 20.67
C VAL A 215 -15.45 -2.71 20.54
N THR A 216 -14.19 -2.32 20.44
CA THR A 216 -13.78 -0.93 20.23
C THR A 216 -13.82 -0.58 18.74
N ALA A 217 -14.41 0.57 18.40
CA ALA A 217 -14.40 1.09 17.03
C ALA A 217 -12.98 1.49 16.58
N SER A 218 -12.62 1.11 15.36
CA SER A 218 -11.32 1.44 14.74
C SER A 218 -11.28 2.87 14.19
N THR A 219 -11.16 3.86 15.08
CA THR A 219 -11.25 5.30 14.75
C THR A 219 -9.97 5.87 14.12
N CYS A 220 -10.16 6.74 13.11
CA CYS A 220 -9.13 7.47 12.35
C CYS A 220 -8.32 8.48 13.14
#